data_AF-A0A124GA27-F1
#
_entry.id   AF-A0A124GA27-F1
#
_cell.length_a   1.000
_cell.length_b   1.000
_cell.length_c   1.000
_cell.angle_alpha   90.00
_cell.angle_beta   90.00
_cell.angle_gamma   90.00
#
_symmetry.space_group_name_H-M   'P 1'
#
loop_
_entity.id
_entity.type
_entity.pdbx_description
1 polymer ?
#
loop_
_entity_poly.entity_id
_entity_poly.type
_entity_poly.pdbx_seq_one_letter_code
_entity_poly.pdbx_strand_id
1 'polypeptide(L)'
;MSTFMGAAWIELRSAADATTVLDALRDGAGRFPLDAWVVSTPDGCRIELLADGVGYEQLARSVADAMLQPGAVRRALVALDHDEYGAEHLALGLVDGRPHRVHHVYIHPRDDETGEPFDEGEPTSTDIPALGGLEPGAVLVEGAAARASLARLFEIPVERVEAAAVEAESAHEELGIIGGPFTTWLTALNLPWIGESGDPRISLRP
;
A
#
# COMPACT_ATOMS: atom_id res chain seq x y z
N MET A 1 -15.68 14.62 1.81
CA MET A 1 -14.59 15.28 2.56
C MET A 1 -13.33 14.82 1.87
N SER A 2 -12.58 15.77 1.32
CA SER A 2 -11.27 15.50 0.70
C SER A 2 -10.27 15.40 1.86
N THR A 3 -9.49 14.33 1.90
CA THR A 3 -8.54 14.05 3.00
C THR A 3 -7.35 13.30 2.46
N PHE A 4 -6.16 13.88 2.62
CA PHE A 4 -4.89 13.18 2.48
C PHE A 4 -4.83 12.00 3.45
N MET A 5 -4.65 10.79 2.95
CA MET A 5 -4.69 9.60 3.79
C MET A 5 -3.81 8.46 3.29
N GLY A 6 -3.40 7.61 4.22
CA GLY A 6 -2.65 6.40 3.97
C GLY A 6 -3.37 5.20 4.55
N ALA A 7 -3.48 4.13 3.78
CA ALA A 7 -3.99 2.84 4.19
C ALA A 7 -2.91 1.77 3.97
N ALA A 8 -2.74 0.84 4.90
CA ALA A 8 -1.85 -0.30 4.69
C ALA A 8 -2.42 -1.61 5.24
N TRP A 9 -2.05 -2.71 4.59
CA TRP A 9 -2.41 -4.07 4.96
C TRP A 9 -1.11 -4.87 5.08
N ILE A 10 -0.72 -5.22 6.30
CA ILE A 10 0.49 -5.99 6.61
C ILE A 10 0.07 -7.42 6.94
N GLU A 11 0.30 -8.34 6.02
CA GLU A 11 0.01 -9.77 6.24
C GLU A 11 1.16 -10.41 7.03
N LEU A 12 0.86 -10.98 8.18
CA LEU A 12 1.84 -11.63 9.04
C LEU A 12 1.96 -13.12 8.69
N ARG A 13 3.08 -13.73 9.10
CA ARG A 13 3.24 -15.19 9.03
C ARG A 13 2.41 -15.87 10.13
N SER A 14 2.01 -17.12 9.92
CA SER A 14 1.07 -17.87 10.77
C SER A 14 1.46 -18.03 12.26
N ALA A 15 2.73 -17.76 12.63
CA ALA A 15 3.23 -17.81 14.00
C ALA A 15 3.81 -16.47 14.49
N ALA A 16 3.67 -15.42 13.70
CA ALA A 16 4.18 -14.10 14.05
C ALA A 16 3.31 -13.45 15.12
N ASP A 17 3.98 -12.77 16.04
CA ASP A 17 3.33 -11.94 17.05
C ASP A 17 3.04 -10.54 16.47
N ALA A 18 1.76 -10.19 16.38
CA ALA A 18 1.33 -8.88 15.92
C ALA A 18 1.84 -7.74 16.82
N THR A 19 2.04 -7.99 18.12
CA THR A 19 2.56 -6.98 19.04
C THR A 19 3.98 -6.55 18.66
N THR A 20 4.84 -7.48 18.25
CA THR A 20 6.19 -7.14 17.76
C THR A 20 6.17 -6.17 16.57
N VAL A 21 5.23 -6.36 15.63
CA VAL A 21 5.09 -5.48 14.47
C VAL A 21 4.45 -4.15 14.86
N LEU A 22 3.44 -4.16 15.75
CA LEU A 22 2.82 -2.95 16.28
C LEU A 22 3.79 -2.08 17.10
N ASP A 23 4.71 -2.70 17.85
CA ASP A 23 5.75 -1.99 18.60
C ASP A 23 6.79 -1.40 17.65
N ALA A 24 7.22 -2.14 16.63
CA ALA A 24 8.08 -1.60 15.58
C ALA A 24 7.42 -0.44 14.82
N LEU A 25 6.12 -0.54 14.55
CA LEU A 25 5.32 0.55 14.01
C LEU A 25 5.25 1.71 14.99
N ARG A 26 5.10 1.50 16.31
CA ARG A 26 5.10 2.60 17.29
C ARG A 26 6.46 3.31 17.34
N ASP A 27 7.56 2.56 17.35
CA ASP A 27 8.92 3.11 17.37
C ASP A 27 9.27 3.84 16.06
N GLY A 28 8.77 3.35 14.92
CA GLY A 28 8.89 4.01 13.61
C GLY A 28 7.90 5.16 13.40
N ALA A 29 6.71 5.08 14.00
CA ALA A 29 5.61 6.04 13.93
C ALA A 29 5.71 7.15 14.99
N GLY A 30 6.88 7.33 15.61
CA GLY A 30 7.23 8.57 16.31
C GLY A 30 7.21 9.84 15.42
N ARG A 31 6.60 9.76 14.24
CA ARG A 31 6.53 10.79 13.20
C ARG A 31 5.10 11.25 12.92
N PHE A 32 4.06 10.44 13.16
CA PHE A 32 2.65 10.80 12.93
C PHE A 32 1.66 9.81 13.58
N PRO A 33 0.40 10.22 13.85
CA PRO A 33 -0.63 9.34 14.40
C PRO A 33 -1.03 8.22 13.42
N LEU A 34 -1.17 6.99 13.94
CA LEU A 34 -1.64 5.82 13.20
C LEU A 34 -2.75 5.12 13.97
N ASP A 35 -3.84 4.79 13.30
CA ASP A 35 -4.82 3.84 13.81
C ASP A 35 -4.55 2.45 13.21
N ALA A 36 -4.63 1.41 14.04
CA ALA A 36 -4.32 0.05 13.66
C ALA A 36 -5.42 -0.93 14.09
N TRP A 37 -5.61 -1.99 13.30
CA TRP A 37 -6.50 -3.11 13.59
C TRP A 37 -5.75 -4.41 13.37
N VAL A 38 -5.94 -5.38 14.27
CA VAL A 38 -5.40 -6.74 14.10
C VAL A 38 -6.55 -7.66 13.72
N VAL A 39 -6.52 -8.15 12.50
CA VAL A 39 -7.60 -8.94 11.89
C VAL A 39 -7.13 -10.38 11.72
N SER A 40 -7.96 -11.33 12.13
CA SER A 40 -7.68 -12.75 11.88
C SER A 40 -7.89 -13.08 10.41
N THR A 41 -6.96 -13.81 9.81
CA THR A 41 -7.05 -14.29 8.43
C THR A 41 -6.93 -15.82 8.40
N PRO A 42 -7.35 -16.51 7.33
CA PRO A 42 -7.20 -17.96 7.25
C PRO A 42 -5.75 -18.44 7.42
N ASP A 43 -4.77 -17.61 7.05
CA ASP A 43 -3.34 -17.93 7.05
C ASP A 43 -2.59 -17.35 8.26
N GLY A 44 -3.28 -16.68 9.19
CA GLY A 44 -2.68 -16.04 10.36
C GLY A 44 -3.42 -14.78 10.77
N CYS A 45 -2.73 -13.64 10.69
CA CYS A 45 -3.33 -12.35 10.97
C CYS A 45 -2.77 -11.27 10.05
N ARG A 46 -3.56 -10.21 9.91
CA ARG A 46 -3.24 -9.00 9.18
C ARG A 46 -3.31 -7.82 10.12
N ILE A 47 -2.36 -6.90 9.98
CA ILE A 47 -2.46 -5.57 10.58
C ILE A 47 -2.96 -4.60 9.51
N GLU A 48 -4.09 -3.97 9.75
CA GLU A 48 -4.63 -2.90 8.90
C GLU A 48 -4.28 -1.56 9.56
N LEU A 49 -3.75 -0.60 8.79
CA LEU A 49 -3.28 0.70 9.30
C LEU A 49 -3.93 1.85 8.55
N LEU A 50 -4.39 2.85 9.28
CA LEU A 50 -4.90 4.11 8.75
C LEU A 50 -4.06 5.27 9.29
N ALA A 51 -3.53 6.07 8.37
CA ALA A 51 -2.91 7.36 8.62
C ALA A 51 -3.81 8.45 8.01
N ASP A 52 -4.26 9.41 8.81
CA ASP A 52 -5.10 10.52 8.33
C ASP A 52 -4.38 11.85 8.58
N GLY A 53 -4.28 12.67 7.52
CA GLY A 53 -3.66 13.97 7.57
C GLY A 53 -2.13 13.92 7.63
N VAL A 54 -1.53 14.75 8.49
CA VAL A 54 -0.09 15.00 8.49
C VAL A 54 0.72 13.73 8.72
N GLY A 55 1.64 13.42 7.79
CA GLY A 55 2.57 12.30 7.88
C GLY A 55 2.10 11.03 7.19
N TYR A 56 0.90 11.01 6.59
CA TYR A 56 0.41 9.86 5.82
C TYR A 56 1.40 9.42 4.73
N GLU A 57 2.11 10.36 4.12
CA GLU A 57 3.11 10.12 3.07
C GLU A 57 4.30 9.27 3.57
N GLN A 58 4.50 9.19 4.88
CA GLN A 58 5.55 8.38 5.50
C GLN A 58 5.08 6.95 5.82
N LEU A 59 3.80 6.61 5.62
CA LEU A 59 3.25 5.29 5.94
C LEU A 59 3.98 4.17 5.21
N ALA A 60 4.26 4.32 3.92
CA ALA A 60 5.00 3.33 3.15
C ALA A 60 6.36 2.99 3.79
N ARG A 61 7.06 4.03 4.25
CA ARG A 61 8.34 3.89 4.93
C ARG A 61 8.21 3.19 6.28
N SER A 62 7.24 3.60 7.10
CA SER A 62 6.97 2.97 8.40
C SER A 62 6.62 1.49 8.25
N VAL A 63 5.83 1.13 7.23
CA VAL A 63 5.53 -0.27 6.91
C VAL A 63 6.80 -1.02 6.50
N ALA A 64 7.62 -0.45 5.62
CA ALA A 64 8.88 -1.07 5.20
C ALA A 64 9.85 -1.29 6.36
N ASP A 65 9.96 -0.33 7.29
CA ASP A 65 10.80 -0.48 8.49
C ASP A 65 10.22 -1.56 9.44
N ALA A 66 8.89 -1.64 9.59
CA ALA A 66 8.23 -2.71 10.36
C ALA A 66 8.42 -4.11 9.72
N MET A 67 8.56 -4.19 8.39
CA MET A 67 8.88 -5.43 7.69
C MET A 67 10.29 -5.98 8.00
N LEU A 68 11.18 -5.17 8.59
CA LEU A 68 12.51 -5.62 9.02
C LEU A 68 12.47 -6.50 10.27
N GLN A 69 11.31 -6.60 10.95
CA GLN A 69 11.12 -7.53 12.07
C GLN A 69 11.29 -8.98 11.58
N PRO A 70 12.35 -9.69 12.00
CA PRO A 70 12.73 -10.96 11.39
C PRO A 70 11.63 -12.01 11.49
N GLY A 71 11.19 -12.52 10.34
CA GLY A 71 10.22 -13.62 10.28
C GLY A 71 8.79 -13.25 10.69
N ALA A 72 8.49 -11.97 10.94
CA ALA A 72 7.15 -11.55 11.34
C ALA A 72 6.25 -11.28 10.13
N VAL A 73 6.71 -10.42 9.21
CA VAL A 73 5.90 -9.98 8.07
C VAL A 73 6.12 -10.88 6.85
N ARG A 74 5.03 -11.19 6.15
CA ARG A 74 5.04 -11.94 4.89
C ARG A 74 5.09 -11.00 3.68
N ARG A 75 4.19 -10.02 3.65
CA ARG A 75 3.98 -9.05 2.56
C ARG A 75 3.18 -7.87 3.09
N ALA A 76 3.20 -6.76 2.37
CA ALA A 76 2.30 -5.65 2.65
C ALA A 76 1.78 -5.01 1.36
N LEU A 77 0.61 -4.35 1.47
CA LEU A 77 0.14 -3.36 0.51
C LEU A 77 0.04 -2.02 1.24
N VAL A 78 0.44 -0.93 0.59
CA VAL A 78 0.23 0.44 1.05
C VAL A 78 -0.47 1.20 -0.07
N ALA A 79 -1.47 2.00 0.27
CA ALA A 79 -2.20 2.90 -0.60
C ALA A 79 -2.13 4.31 0.02
N LEU A 80 -1.72 5.30 -0.76
CA LEU A 80 -1.64 6.70 -0.36
C LEU A 80 -2.55 7.50 -1.28
N ASP A 81 -3.53 8.16 -0.68
CA ASP A 81 -4.47 9.06 -1.34
C ASP A 81 -3.95 10.48 -1.18
N HIS A 82 -3.48 11.07 -2.29
CA HIS A 82 -3.05 12.46 -2.34
C HIS A 82 -4.19 13.39 -2.72
N ASP A 83 -5.44 12.95 -2.53
CA ASP A 83 -6.65 13.70 -2.86
C ASP A 83 -6.74 13.98 -4.37
N GLU A 84 -7.03 15.23 -4.77
CA GLU A 84 -7.08 15.63 -6.18
C GLU A 84 -5.69 15.63 -6.86
N TYR A 85 -4.61 15.47 -6.08
CA TYR A 85 -3.24 15.50 -6.60
C TYR A 85 -2.71 14.13 -7.03
N GLY A 86 -3.55 13.09 -6.96
CA GLY A 86 -3.21 11.73 -7.39
C GLY A 86 -3.30 10.71 -6.27
N ALA A 87 -2.93 9.48 -6.60
CA ALA A 87 -2.94 8.37 -5.66
C ALA A 87 -1.86 7.37 -6.02
N GLU A 88 -1.24 6.72 -5.04
CA GLU A 88 -0.27 5.64 -5.29
C GLU A 88 -0.59 4.40 -4.47
N HIS A 89 -0.30 3.24 -5.03
CA HIS A 89 -0.23 2.01 -4.23
C HIS A 89 1.01 1.22 -4.55
N LEU A 90 1.54 0.58 -3.51
CA LEU A 90 2.74 -0.24 -3.59
C LEU A 90 2.55 -1.54 -2.83
N ALA A 91 2.98 -2.63 -3.45
CA ALA A 91 3.10 -3.92 -2.82
C ALA A 91 4.54 -4.16 -2.41
N LEU A 92 4.73 -4.51 -1.14
CA LEU A 92 6.03 -4.75 -0.53
C LEU A 92 6.24 -6.25 -0.29
N GLY A 93 7.38 -6.75 -0.76
CA GLY A 93 7.86 -8.10 -0.50
C GLY A 93 9.25 -8.08 0.13
N LEU A 94 9.68 -9.20 0.71
CA LEU A 94 11.01 -9.36 1.27
C LEU A 94 11.94 -10.09 0.28
N VAL A 95 13.11 -9.51 0.02
CA VAL A 95 14.23 -10.15 -0.68
C VAL A 95 15.43 -10.11 0.26
N ASP A 96 15.98 -11.28 0.60
CA ASP A 96 17.07 -11.42 1.57
C ASP A 96 16.82 -10.68 2.90
N GLY A 97 15.57 -10.71 3.37
CA GLY A 97 15.13 -10.06 4.60
C GLY A 97 14.97 -8.54 4.51
N ARG A 98 15.00 -7.96 3.31
CA ARG A 98 14.84 -6.51 3.09
C ARG A 98 13.60 -6.19 2.25
N PRO A 99 12.84 -5.13 2.60
CA PRO A 99 11.66 -4.72 1.86
C PRO A 99 12.03 -4.20 0.48
N HIS A 100 11.26 -4.61 -0.52
CA HIS A 100 11.33 -4.12 -1.90
C HIS A 100 9.92 -3.85 -2.43
N ARG A 101 9.77 -2.79 -3.24
CA ARG A 101 8.59 -2.55 -4.06
C ARG A 101 8.52 -3.60 -5.15
N VAL A 102 7.58 -4.53 -5.01
CA VAL A 102 7.29 -5.59 -5.99
C VAL A 102 6.38 -5.05 -7.10
N HIS A 103 5.53 -4.10 -6.74
CA HIS A 103 4.62 -3.38 -7.60
C HIS A 103 4.45 -1.97 -7.05
N HIS A 104 4.39 -0.96 -7.90
CA HIS A 104 4.20 0.42 -7.50
C HIS A 104 3.58 1.18 -8.65
N VAL A 105 2.36 1.67 -8.46
CA VAL A 105 1.58 2.42 -9.45
C VAL A 105 1.28 3.79 -8.89
N TYR A 106 1.28 4.79 -9.77
CA TYR A 106 0.79 6.13 -9.48
C TYR A 106 -0.34 6.48 -10.45
N ILE A 107 -1.45 6.94 -9.90
CA ILE A 107 -2.64 7.38 -10.60
C ILE A 107 -2.54 8.90 -10.69
N HIS A 108 -2.17 9.37 -11.86
CA HIS A 108 -2.08 10.81 -12.14
C HIS A 108 -3.48 11.42 -12.28
N PRO A 109 -3.72 12.61 -11.71
CA PRO A 109 -4.90 13.39 -12.06
C PRO A 109 -4.84 13.76 -13.54
N ARG A 110 -6.00 13.91 -14.17
CA ARG A 110 -6.12 14.22 -15.60
C ARG A 110 -6.97 15.46 -15.81
N ASP A 111 -6.65 16.20 -16.86
CA ASP A 111 -7.42 17.33 -17.31
C ASP A 111 -8.77 16.86 -17.88
N ASP A 112 -9.88 17.34 -17.30
CA ASP A 112 -11.24 16.90 -17.65
C ASP A 112 -11.63 17.18 -19.11
N GLU A 113 -11.01 18.18 -19.75
CA GLU A 113 -11.33 18.58 -21.13
C GLU A 113 -10.54 17.77 -22.17
N THR A 114 -9.28 17.45 -21.85
CA THR A 114 -8.31 16.85 -22.79
C THR A 114 -7.99 15.39 -22.49
N GLY A 115 -8.21 14.93 -21.25
CA GLY A 115 -7.86 13.60 -20.76
C GLY A 115 -6.35 13.36 -20.58
N GLU A 116 -5.52 14.40 -20.75
CA GLU A 116 -4.08 14.31 -20.54
C GLU A 116 -3.75 14.38 -19.03
N PRO A 117 -2.73 13.65 -18.54
CA PRO A 117 -2.31 13.75 -17.15
C PRO A 117 -1.76 15.14 -16.83
N PHE A 118 -2.01 15.64 -15.63
CA PHE A 118 -1.32 16.83 -15.13
C PHE A 118 0.15 16.50 -14.83
N ASP A 119 1.02 17.49 -15.05
CA ASP A 119 2.43 17.44 -14.63
C ASP A 119 2.61 17.71 -13.12
N GLU A 120 1.51 17.81 -12.36
CA GLU A 120 1.52 18.03 -10.91
C GLU A 120 1.30 16.71 -10.16
N GLY A 121 2.14 16.46 -9.15
CA GLY A 121 2.12 15.24 -8.33
C GLY A 121 3.25 14.28 -8.68
N GLU A 122 3.89 13.73 -7.64
CA GLU A 122 4.94 12.71 -7.79
C GLU A 122 4.75 11.62 -6.72
N PRO A 123 5.05 10.35 -7.04
CA PRO A 123 5.03 9.30 -6.03
C PRO A 123 6.10 9.53 -4.96
N THR A 124 5.69 9.34 -3.73
CA THR A 124 6.41 9.65 -2.51
C THR A 124 7.26 8.48 -2.01
N SER A 125 6.89 7.23 -2.35
CA SER A 125 7.50 6.02 -1.78
C SER A 125 8.71 5.48 -2.56
N THR A 126 9.43 6.34 -3.28
CA THR A 126 10.51 5.93 -4.20
C THR A 126 11.82 5.58 -3.49
N ASP A 127 11.95 5.88 -2.20
CA ASP A 127 13.11 5.55 -1.37
C ASP A 127 13.20 4.05 -1.03
N ILE A 128 12.07 3.33 -1.10
CA ILE A 128 12.04 1.87 -0.94
C ILE A 128 12.58 1.23 -2.23
N PRO A 129 13.58 0.33 -2.17
CA PRO A 129 14.17 -0.28 -3.37
C PRO A 129 13.14 -1.01 -4.25
N ALA A 130 13.23 -0.86 -5.57
CA ALA A 130 12.41 -1.63 -6.51
C ALA A 130 12.92 -3.07 -6.65
N LEU A 131 12.00 -4.03 -6.76
CA LEU A 131 12.34 -5.42 -7.09
C LEU A 131 12.96 -5.49 -8.49
N GLY A 132 14.07 -6.20 -8.63
CA GLY A 132 14.73 -6.43 -9.92
C GLY A 132 15.77 -5.37 -10.29
N GLY A 133 16.07 -4.41 -9.41
CA GLY A 133 17.15 -3.45 -9.62
C GLY A 133 16.94 -2.60 -10.88
N LEU A 134 15.69 -2.22 -11.16
CA LEU A 134 15.35 -1.27 -12.22
C LEU A 134 16.32 -0.09 -12.19
N GLU A 135 16.68 0.42 -13.38
CA GLU A 135 17.63 1.53 -13.52
C GLU A 135 17.35 2.64 -12.50
N PRO A 136 18.38 3.22 -11.86
CA PRO A 136 18.23 4.39 -11.01
C PRO A 136 17.40 5.46 -11.75
N GLY A 137 16.21 5.78 -11.25
CA GLY A 137 15.24 6.68 -11.90
C GLY A 137 13.93 6.02 -12.34
N ALA A 138 13.77 4.70 -12.24
CA ALA A 138 12.46 4.06 -12.36
C ALA A 138 11.58 4.43 -11.17
N VAL A 139 10.73 5.42 -11.40
CA VAL A 139 9.81 5.98 -10.42
C VAL A 139 8.77 4.92 -9.99
N LEU A 140 8.24 4.17 -10.97
CA LEU A 140 7.19 3.17 -10.80
C LEU A 140 7.69 1.75 -11.05
N VAL A 141 7.02 0.75 -10.47
CA VAL A 141 7.30 -0.68 -10.64
C VAL A 141 6.06 -1.32 -11.24
N GLU A 142 5.97 -1.26 -12.58
CA GLU A 142 4.76 -1.61 -13.33
C GLU A 142 5.03 -2.58 -14.49
N GLY A 143 4.01 -2.84 -15.30
CA GLY A 143 4.09 -3.70 -16.48
C GLY A 143 3.91 -5.19 -16.16
N ALA A 144 4.06 -6.03 -17.18
CA ALA A 144 3.74 -7.46 -17.08
C ALA A 144 4.59 -8.19 -16.01
N ALA A 145 5.88 -7.85 -15.89
CA ALA A 145 6.77 -8.47 -14.91
C ALA A 145 6.42 -8.10 -13.46
N ALA A 146 6.07 -6.83 -13.21
CA ALA A 146 5.62 -6.38 -11.90
C ALA A 146 4.27 -7.01 -11.54
N ARG A 147 3.31 -7.06 -12.48
CA ARG A 147 2.01 -7.73 -12.30
C ARG A 147 2.15 -9.23 -12.00
N ALA A 148 3.03 -9.94 -12.71
CA ALA A 148 3.34 -11.34 -12.42
C ALA A 148 4.03 -11.53 -11.05
N SER A 149 4.80 -10.54 -10.60
CA SER A 149 5.45 -10.57 -9.28
C SER A 149 4.45 -10.26 -8.16
N LEU A 150 3.52 -9.34 -8.38
CA LEU A 150 2.40 -9.06 -7.49
C LEU A 150 1.49 -10.29 -7.33
N ALA A 151 1.12 -10.93 -8.45
CA ALA A 151 0.32 -12.16 -8.45
C ALA A 151 0.99 -13.27 -7.62
N ARG A 152 2.30 -13.46 -7.80
CA ARG A 152 3.09 -14.41 -6.99
C ARG A 152 3.17 -14.02 -5.51
N LEU A 153 3.38 -12.74 -5.22
CA LEU A 153 3.44 -12.23 -3.84
C LEU A 153 2.11 -12.45 -3.12
N PHE A 154 0.99 -12.21 -3.80
CA PHE A 154 -0.36 -12.36 -3.26
C PHE A 154 -0.96 -13.76 -3.39
N GLU A 155 -0.28 -14.66 -4.10
CA GLU A 155 -0.72 -16.03 -4.39
C GLU A 155 -2.08 -16.11 -5.10
N ILE A 156 -2.27 -15.22 -6.06
CA ILE A 156 -3.47 -15.13 -6.89
C ILE A 156 -3.14 -15.34 -8.37
N PRO A 157 -4.12 -15.70 -9.22
CA PRO A 157 -3.93 -15.76 -10.66
C PRO A 157 -3.50 -14.40 -11.23
N VAL A 158 -2.57 -14.40 -12.20
CA VAL A 158 -2.07 -13.16 -12.82
C VAL A 158 -3.17 -12.45 -13.61
N GLU A 159 -4.12 -13.20 -14.16
CA GLU A 159 -5.26 -12.69 -14.91
C GLU A 159 -6.13 -11.76 -14.06
N ARG A 160 -6.20 -12.01 -12.74
CA ARG A 160 -6.93 -11.14 -11.80
C ARG A 160 -6.22 -9.81 -11.61
N VAL A 161 -4.88 -9.82 -11.60
CA VAL A 161 -4.05 -8.61 -11.54
C VAL A 161 -4.10 -7.83 -12.85
N GLU A 162 -4.12 -8.53 -13.98
CA GLU A 162 -4.23 -7.92 -15.31
C GLU A 162 -5.59 -7.25 -15.52
N ALA A 163 -6.69 -7.90 -15.13
CA ALA A 163 -8.02 -7.30 -15.15
C ALA A 163 -8.08 -6.03 -14.31
N ALA A 164 -7.49 -6.06 -13.11
CA ALA A 164 -7.43 -4.90 -12.24
C ALA A 164 -6.65 -3.73 -12.85
N ALA A 165 -5.54 -4.02 -13.54
CA ALA A 165 -4.76 -3.00 -14.22
C ALA A 165 -5.54 -2.31 -15.35
N VAL A 166 -6.37 -3.06 -16.09
CA VAL A 166 -7.23 -2.51 -17.15
C VAL A 166 -8.33 -1.64 -16.56
N GLU A 167 -9.03 -2.14 -15.54
CA GLU A 167 -10.09 -1.37 -14.85
C GLU A 167 -9.53 -0.11 -14.17
N ALA A 168 -8.28 -0.14 -13.70
CA ALA A 168 -7.64 1.01 -13.08
C ALA A 168 -7.21 2.12 -14.07
N GLU A 169 -7.35 1.94 -15.39
CA GLU A 169 -7.06 3.00 -16.36
C GLU A 169 -7.96 4.24 -16.15
N SER A 170 -9.19 4.03 -15.67
CA SER A 170 -10.16 5.07 -15.29
C SER A 170 -10.11 5.47 -13.82
N ALA A 171 -9.18 4.93 -13.01
CA ALA A 171 -9.14 5.21 -11.56
C ALA A 171 -8.91 6.71 -11.22
N HIS A 172 -8.38 7.49 -12.17
CA HIS A 172 -8.23 8.94 -12.04
C HIS A 172 -9.59 9.66 -11.86
N GLU A 173 -10.68 9.10 -12.39
CA GLU A 173 -12.05 9.65 -12.25
C GLU A 173 -12.56 9.57 -10.80
N GLU A 174 -11.91 8.76 -9.96
CA GLU A 174 -12.26 8.55 -8.56
C GLU A 174 -11.34 9.32 -7.59
N LEU A 175 -10.40 10.12 -8.08
CA LEU A 175 -9.56 10.97 -7.22
C LEU A 175 -10.44 11.93 -6.40
N GLY A 176 -10.07 12.15 -5.14
CA GLY A 176 -10.89 12.87 -4.15
C GLY A 176 -12.03 12.06 -3.52
N ILE A 177 -12.25 10.80 -3.95
CA ILE A 177 -13.14 9.84 -3.30
C ILE A 177 -12.30 8.88 -2.46
N ILE A 178 -12.47 8.93 -1.14
CA ILE A 178 -11.77 8.05 -0.18
C ILE A 178 -11.86 6.59 -0.61
N GLY A 179 -10.70 5.99 -0.90
CA GLY A 179 -10.58 4.59 -1.26
C GLY A 179 -10.94 4.23 -2.70
N GLY A 180 -11.62 5.13 -3.41
CA GLY A 180 -12.07 4.94 -4.79
C GLY A 180 -10.97 4.46 -5.73
N PRO A 181 -9.86 5.22 -5.88
CA PRO A 181 -8.76 4.89 -6.79
C PRO A 181 -8.12 3.50 -6.55
N PHE A 182 -8.32 2.91 -5.36
CA PHE A 182 -7.73 1.63 -4.97
C PHE A 182 -8.71 0.46 -5.06
N THR A 183 -10.02 0.71 -5.21
CA THR A 183 -11.10 -0.30 -5.08
C THR A 183 -10.83 -1.55 -5.91
N THR A 184 -10.48 -1.37 -7.18
CA THR A 184 -10.20 -2.45 -8.12
C THR A 184 -9.00 -3.29 -7.67
N TRP A 185 -7.92 -2.65 -7.21
CA TRP A 185 -6.73 -3.33 -6.72
C TRP A 185 -7.00 -4.11 -5.43
N LEU A 186 -7.71 -3.50 -4.47
CA LEU A 186 -8.10 -4.16 -3.22
C LEU A 186 -8.99 -5.37 -3.50
N THR A 187 -9.95 -5.22 -4.41
CA THR A 187 -10.81 -6.32 -4.87
C THR A 187 -9.98 -7.43 -5.49
N ALA A 188 -9.02 -7.13 -6.35
CA ALA A 188 -8.14 -8.11 -6.97
C ALA A 188 -7.27 -8.87 -5.95
N LEU A 189 -6.81 -8.18 -4.91
CA LEU A 189 -5.96 -8.73 -3.86
C LEU A 189 -6.73 -9.36 -2.70
N ASN A 190 -8.07 -9.32 -2.74
CA ASN A 190 -8.96 -9.80 -1.68
C ASN A 190 -8.68 -9.12 -0.32
N LEU A 191 -8.45 -7.82 -0.37
CA LEU A 191 -8.26 -6.96 0.79
C LEU A 191 -9.52 -6.11 1.01
N PRO A 192 -10.15 -6.16 2.19
CA PRO A 192 -11.25 -5.26 2.52
C PRO A 192 -10.73 -3.84 2.77
N TRP A 193 -11.61 -2.85 2.67
CA TRP A 193 -11.23 -1.51 3.10
C TRP A 193 -11.02 -1.47 4.63
N ILE A 194 -10.12 -0.60 5.07
CA ILE A 194 -9.72 -0.55 6.49
C ILE A 194 -10.90 -0.09 7.35
N GLY A 195 -11.07 -0.75 8.49
CA GLY A 195 -12.13 -0.44 9.45
C GLY A 195 -13.47 -1.14 9.17
N GLU A 196 -13.62 -1.82 8.02
CA GLU A 196 -14.78 -2.68 7.76
C GLU A 196 -14.73 -4.01 8.53
N SER A 197 -13.57 -4.33 9.11
CA SER A 197 -13.25 -5.59 9.81
C SER A 197 -13.79 -5.68 11.25
N GLY A 198 -14.39 -4.61 11.80
CA GLY A 198 -15.33 -4.69 12.93
C GLY A 198 -14.78 -4.85 14.36
N ASP A 199 -13.46 -4.83 14.58
CA ASP A 199 -12.80 -5.15 15.86
C ASP A 199 -11.89 -4.00 16.37
N PRO A 200 -11.32 -4.02 17.61
CA PRO A 200 -10.98 -2.77 18.29
C PRO A 200 -9.79 -2.03 17.67
N ARG A 201 -10.01 -0.73 17.43
CA ARG A 201 -9.00 0.23 16.97
C ARG A 201 -7.92 0.43 18.03
N ILE A 202 -6.66 0.27 17.63
CA ILE A 202 -5.46 0.56 18.41
C ILE A 202 -4.86 1.86 17.88
N SER A 203 -4.85 2.93 18.68
CA SER A 203 -4.16 4.16 18.30
C SER A 203 -2.68 4.09 18.68
N LEU A 204 -1.81 4.13 17.68
CA LEU A 204 -0.37 4.29 17.81
C LEU A 204 -0.07 5.79 17.71
N ARG A 205 0.44 6.36 18.79
CA ARG A 205 0.82 7.77 18.86
C ARG A 205 2.33 7.87 19.12
N PRO A 206 2.99 8.95 18.66
CA PRO A 206 4.35 9.29 19.08
C PRO A 206 4.51 9.35 20.60
#